data_AF-A0A150THW2-F1
#
_entry.id   AF-A0A150THW2-F1
#
_cell.length_a   1.000
_cell.length_b   1.000
_cell.length_c   1.000
_cell.angle_alpha   90.00
_cell.angle_beta   90.00
_cell.angle_gamma   90.00
#
_symmetry.space_group_name_H-M   'P 1'
#
loop_
_entity.id
_entity.type
_entity.pdbx_description
1 polymer ?
#
loop_
_entity_poly.entity_id
_entity_poly.type
_entity_poly.pdbx_seq_one_letter_code
_entity_poly.pdbx_strand_id
1 'polypeptide(L)'
;KKFECGSKGQKLCPMQAWMKSTMASATSSGDGEKIAAALQYVAGKPPPGMGSWGAISKAGAAKAKAGDIDGAKASCKQCHDLYKEQYKKTMRDRPW
;
A
#
# COMPACT_ATOMS: atom_id res chain seq x y z
N LYS A 1 14.72 -13.67 11.85
CA LYS A 1 13.38 -14.30 11.90
C LYS A 1 13.10 -14.95 10.55
N LYS A 2 12.76 -16.25 10.50
CA LYS A 2 12.25 -16.89 9.28
C LYS A 2 10.75 -16.58 9.18
N PHE A 3 10.26 -16.22 7.99
CA PHE A 3 8.86 -15.88 7.77
C PHE A 3 8.25 -16.84 6.75
N GLU A 4 7.09 -17.39 7.07
CA GLU A 4 6.40 -18.40 6.25
C GLU A 4 5.35 -17.80 5.30
N CYS A 5 5.56 -16.54 4.90
CA CYS A 5 4.63 -15.79 4.04
C CYS A 5 5.35 -14.80 3.12
N GLY A 6 4.69 -14.47 2.01
CA GLY A 6 5.04 -13.36 1.11
C GLY A 6 6.17 -13.64 0.12
N SER A 7 6.68 -14.88 0.05
CA SER A 7 7.51 -15.35 -1.06
C SER A 7 6.65 -16.04 -2.12
N LYS A 8 7.19 -16.23 -3.33
CA LYS A 8 6.50 -16.98 -4.40
C LYS A 8 6.16 -18.39 -3.91
N GLY A 9 4.91 -18.82 -4.10
CA GLY A 9 4.41 -20.12 -3.62
C GLY A 9 4.01 -20.16 -2.14
N GLN A 10 4.29 -19.12 -1.35
CA GLN A 10 3.81 -19.00 0.02
C GLN A 10 2.48 -18.22 0.07
N LYS A 11 1.73 -18.40 1.16
CA LYS A 11 0.59 -17.53 1.48
C LYS A 11 1.02 -16.07 1.54
N LEU A 12 0.11 -15.16 1.20
CA LEU A 12 0.36 -13.72 1.38
C LEU A 12 0.53 -13.43 2.87
N CYS A 13 1.46 -12.53 3.20
CA CYS A 13 1.52 -11.99 4.56
C CYS A 13 0.28 -11.12 4.86
N PRO A 14 -0.13 -10.94 6.12
CA PRO A 14 -1.38 -10.25 6.45
C PRO A 14 -1.54 -8.87 5.78
N MET A 15 -0.56 -7.97 5.91
CA MET A 15 -0.62 -6.66 5.24
C MET A 15 -0.54 -6.76 3.71
N GLN A 16 0.21 -7.74 3.17
CA GLN A 16 0.25 -7.96 1.73
C GLN A 16 -1.12 -8.39 1.20
N ALA A 17 -1.81 -9.26 1.93
CA ALA A 17 -3.17 -9.70 1.60
C ALA A 17 -4.15 -8.53 1.67
N TRP A 18 -4.09 -7.73 2.75
CA TRP A 18 -4.94 -6.56 2.92
C TRP A 18 -4.69 -5.47 1.86
N MET A 19 -3.43 -5.16 1.57
CA MET A 19 -3.11 -4.15 0.55
C MET A 19 -3.61 -4.62 -0.82
N LYS A 20 -3.44 -5.91 -1.13
CA LYS A 20 -3.96 -6.50 -2.37
C LYS A 20 -5.50 -6.42 -2.43
N SER A 21 -6.22 -6.80 -1.37
CA SER A 21 -7.69 -6.73 -1.38
C SER A 21 -8.21 -5.29 -1.46
N THR A 22 -7.46 -4.33 -0.92
CA THR A 22 -7.82 -2.91 -0.95
C THR A 22 -7.54 -2.25 -2.30
N MET A 23 -6.41 -2.57 -2.93
CA MET A 23 -5.90 -1.82 -4.10
C MET A 23 -6.07 -2.54 -5.44
N ALA A 24 -6.18 -3.87 -5.47
CA ALA A 24 -6.06 -4.63 -6.72
C ALA A 24 -7.14 -4.27 -7.75
N SER A 25 -8.42 -4.21 -7.34
CA SER A 25 -9.51 -3.86 -8.25
C SER A 25 -9.36 -2.45 -8.82
N ALA A 26 -9.07 -1.46 -7.96
CA ALA A 26 -8.87 -0.07 -8.35
C ALA A 26 -7.71 0.07 -9.34
N THR A 27 -6.55 -0.49 -9.01
CA THR A 27 -5.35 -0.40 -9.85
C THR A 27 -5.48 -1.15 -11.18
N SER A 28 -6.14 -2.31 -11.20
CA SER A 28 -6.40 -3.05 -12.45
C SER A 28 -7.41 -2.36 -13.37
N SER A 29 -8.33 -1.56 -12.81
CA SER A 29 -9.31 -0.82 -13.61
C SER A 29 -8.77 0.44 -14.28
N GLY A 30 -7.63 0.96 -13.82
CA GLY A 30 -7.09 2.26 -14.28
C GLY A 30 -7.94 3.48 -13.88
N ASP A 31 -8.98 3.28 -13.09
CA ASP A 31 -9.94 4.30 -12.69
C ASP A 31 -9.37 5.17 -11.56
N GLY A 32 -9.09 6.45 -11.88
CA GLY A 32 -8.50 7.41 -10.96
C GLY A 32 -9.36 7.67 -9.72
N GLU A 33 -10.69 7.64 -9.83
CA GLU A 33 -11.57 7.84 -8.69
C GLU A 33 -11.52 6.63 -7.73
N LYS A 34 -11.56 5.41 -8.28
CA LYS A 34 -11.41 4.19 -7.47
C LYS A 34 -10.04 4.13 -6.80
N ILE A 35 -8.97 4.50 -7.52
CA ILE A 35 -7.62 4.57 -6.96
C ILE A 35 -7.55 5.61 -5.84
N ALA A 36 -8.13 6.78 -6.04
CA ALA A 36 -8.18 7.83 -5.02
C ALA A 36 -8.90 7.38 -3.75
N ALA A 37 -10.09 6.77 -3.89
CA ALA A 37 -10.86 6.26 -2.76
C ALA A 37 -10.10 5.17 -1.99
N ALA A 38 -9.47 4.23 -2.71
CA ALA A 38 -8.67 3.17 -2.08
C ALA A 38 -7.44 3.74 -1.35
N LEU A 39 -6.73 4.71 -1.94
CA LEU A 39 -5.59 5.36 -1.29
C LEU A 39 -5.98 6.20 -0.07
N GLN A 40 -7.16 6.83 -0.08
CA GLN A 40 -7.69 7.52 1.11
C GLN A 40 -7.97 6.53 2.25
N TYR A 41 -8.54 5.37 1.94
CA TYR A 41 -8.73 4.31 2.93
C TYR A 41 -7.41 3.79 3.50
N VAL A 42 -6.40 3.58 2.63
CA VAL A 42 -5.04 3.19 3.05
C VAL A 42 -4.41 4.24 3.97
N ALA A 43 -4.62 5.53 3.69
CA ALA A 43 -4.05 6.62 4.48
C ALA A 43 -4.52 6.63 5.94
N GLY A 44 -5.71 6.08 6.21
CA GLY A 44 -6.30 5.96 7.55
C GLY A 44 -5.77 4.78 8.37
N LYS A 45 -4.89 3.95 7.82
CA LYS A 45 -4.36 2.74 8.49
C LYS A 45 -2.83 2.70 8.52
N PRO A 46 -2.15 3.70 9.13
CA PRO A 46 -0.69 3.68 9.23
C PRO A 46 -0.23 2.57 10.18
N PRO A 47 0.74 1.72 9.78
CA PRO A 47 1.43 0.85 10.72
C PRO A 47 2.24 1.67 11.73
N PRO A 48 2.44 1.20 12.97
CA PRO A 48 3.29 1.86 13.95
C PRO A 48 4.71 2.13 13.42
N GLY A 49 5.25 3.31 13.69
CA GLY A 49 6.59 3.71 13.22
C GLY A 49 6.68 4.10 11.74
N MET A 50 5.55 4.28 11.03
CA MET A 50 5.51 4.71 9.62
C MET A 50 4.82 6.07 9.46
N GLY A 51 5.38 7.12 10.08
CA GLY A 51 4.73 8.42 10.22
C GLY A 51 4.34 9.12 8.92
N SER A 52 5.05 8.89 7.82
CA SER A 52 4.75 9.50 6.50
C SER A 52 3.71 8.70 5.70
N TRP A 53 3.27 7.54 6.18
CA TRP A 53 2.33 6.66 5.48
C TRP A 53 1.06 7.40 5.03
N GLY A 54 0.37 8.03 5.98
CA GLY A 54 -0.88 8.73 5.69
C GLY A 54 -0.69 9.88 4.71
N ALA A 55 0.40 10.63 4.82
CA ALA A 55 0.71 11.75 3.94
C ALA A 55 1.00 11.29 2.50
N ILE A 56 1.83 10.25 2.32
CA ILE A 56 2.16 9.70 1.00
C ILE A 56 0.91 9.13 0.33
N SER A 57 0.09 8.38 1.06
CA SER A 57 -1.16 7.83 0.53
C SER A 57 -2.17 8.92 0.13
N LYS A 58 -2.34 9.97 0.95
CA LYS A 58 -3.18 11.12 0.59
C LYS A 58 -2.67 11.86 -0.65
N ALA A 59 -1.35 12.02 -0.77
CA ALA A 59 -0.75 12.64 -1.95
C ALA A 59 -1.01 11.81 -3.22
N GLY A 60 -0.90 10.48 -3.14
CA GLY A 60 -1.26 9.61 -4.26
C GLY A 60 -2.75 9.69 -4.61
N ALA A 61 -3.63 9.75 -3.60
CA ALA A 61 -5.06 9.90 -3.82
C ALA A 61 -5.42 11.20 -4.54
N ALA A 62 -4.77 12.31 -4.16
CA ALA A 62 -4.97 13.60 -4.82
C ALA A 62 -4.57 13.57 -6.30
N LYS A 63 -3.43 12.94 -6.62
CA LYS A 63 -2.99 12.76 -8.02
C LYS A 63 -3.95 11.88 -8.82
N ALA A 64 -4.36 10.75 -8.26
CA ALA A 64 -5.33 9.87 -8.90
C ALA A 64 -6.66 10.58 -9.20
N LYS A 65 -7.16 11.39 -8.25
CA LYS A 65 -8.36 12.20 -8.42
C LYS A 65 -8.21 13.28 -9.50
N ALA A 66 -7.00 13.78 -9.72
CA ALA A 66 -6.67 14.72 -10.79
C ALA A 66 -6.45 14.04 -12.16
N GLY A 67 -6.62 12.71 -12.26
CA GLY A 67 -6.33 11.94 -13.49
C GLY A 67 -4.85 11.62 -13.69
N ASP A 68 -3.98 12.04 -12.76
CA ASP A 68 -2.54 11.72 -12.78
C ASP A 68 -2.29 10.34 -12.16
N ILE A 69 -2.57 9.31 -12.97
CA ILE A 69 -2.42 7.92 -12.55
C ILE A 69 -0.94 7.54 -12.34
N ASP A 70 -0.03 8.06 -13.16
CA ASP A 70 1.39 7.76 -13.03
C ASP A 70 2.00 8.43 -11.80
N GLY A 71 1.58 9.64 -11.48
CA GLY A 71 1.91 10.28 -10.21
C GLY A 71 1.34 9.54 -9.01
N ALA A 72 0.13 8.97 -9.11
CA ALA A 72 -0.41 8.11 -8.05
C ALA A 72 0.45 6.84 -7.87
N LYS A 73 0.91 6.20 -8.96
CA LYS A 73 1.85 5.07 -8.92
C LYS A 73 3.19 5.47 -8.30
N ALA A 74 3.68 6.69 -8.55
CA ALA A 74 4.90 7.19 -7.92
C ALA A 74 4.75 7.26 -6.39
N SER A 75 3.58 7.65 -5.87
CA SER A 75 3.30 7.59 -4.42
C SER A 75 3.27 6.15 -3.88
N CYS A 76 2.76 5.18 -4.64
CA CYS A 76 2.85 3.76 -4.27
C CYS A 76 4.32 3.32 -4.15
N LYS A 77 5.16 3.69 -5.13
CA LYS A 77 6.59 3.40 -5.12
C LYS A 77 7.27 4.05 -3.91
N GLN A 78 7.04 5.33 -3.67
CA GLN A 78 7.61 6.06 -2.54
C GLN A 78 7.28 5.40 -1.19
N CYS A 79 6.02 5.02 -0.97
CA CYS A 79 5.61 4.34 0.27
C CYS A 79 6.32 2.98 0.42
N HIS A 80 6.41 2.20 -0.67
CA HIS A 80 7.09 0.91 -0.65
C HIS A 80 8.61 1.04 -0.46
N ASP A 81 9.27 1.99 -1.11
CA ASP A 81 10.70 2.23 -0.95
C ASP A 81 11.03 2.60 0.51
N LEU A 82 10.18 3.44 1.13
CA LEU A 82 10.40 3.92 2.49
C LEU A 82 10.16 2.83 3.55
N TYR A 83 9.14 1.99 3.37
CA TYR A 83 8.65 1.13 4.46
C TYR A 83 8.67 -0.38 4.21
N LYS A 84 8.78 -0.85 2.97
CA LYS A 84 8.66 -2.29 2.67
C LYS A 84 9.73 -3.12 3.37
N GLU A 85 10.97 -2.65 3.38
CA GLU A 85 12.07 -3.39 4.04
C GLU A 85 11.96 -3.34 5.57
N GLN A 86 11.58 -2.20 6.16
CA GLN A 86 11.28 -2.11 7.59
C GLN A 86 10.17 -3.08 7.97
N TYR A 87 9.05 -3.06 7.23
CA TYR A 87 7.91 -3.95 7.45
C TYR A 87 8.33 -5.43 7.38
N LYS A 88 9.09 -5.80 6.33
CA LYS A 88 9.58 -7.18 6.16
C LYS A 88 10.45 -7.65 7.33
N LYS A 89 11.18 -6.76 7.98
CA LYS A 89 12.06 -7.07 9.11
C LYS A 89 11.31 -7.15 10.44
N THR A 90 10.33 -6.26 10.67
CA THR A 90 9.78 -6.03 12.01
C THR A 90 8.31 -6.41 12.18
N MET A 91 7.53 -6.50 11.10
CA MET A 91 6.06 -6.64 11.19
C MET A 91 5.46 -7.64 10.21
N ARG A 92 6.27 -8.44 9.52
CA ARG A 92 5.83 -9.27 8.39
C ARG A 92 4.78 -10.33 8.74
N ASP A 93 4.76 -10.82 9.96
CA ASP A 93 3.78 -11.79 10.48
C ASP A 93 2.71 -11.16 11.37
N ARG A 94 2.72 -9.82 11.51
CA ARG A 94 1.74 -9.10 12.33
C ARG A 94 0.34 -9.25 11.71
N PRO A 95 -0.68 -9.61 12.50
CA PRO A 95 -2.07 -9.56 12.05
C PRO A 95 -2.45 -8.18 11.53
N TRP A 96 -3.32 -8.14 10.54
CA TRP A 96 -3.81 -6.91 9.93
C TRP A 96 -5.33 -6.83 10.02
#